data_AF-A0A1J4JP01-F1
#
_entry.id   AF-A0A1J4JP01-F1
#
_cell.length_a   1.000
_cell.length_b   1.000
_cell.length_c   1.000
_cell.angle_alpha   90.00
_cell.angle_beta   90.00
_cell.angle_gamma   90.00
#
_symmetry.space_group_name_H-M   'P 1'
#
loop_
_entity.id
_entity.type
_entity.pdbx_description
1 polymer ?
#
loop_
_entity_poly.entity_id
_entity_poly.type
_entity_poly.pdbx_seq_one_letter_code
_entity_poly.pdbx_strand_id
1 'polypeptide(L)'
;MKDLITPSVDASAVSVSKSSAVVSRAKSNIYLGTYSWTDHIFPLVDYLFQTTSNPPIPSFLVVLMSIFVYIQIALTSIWPAQDFWLYLLFSDNTQMISAFKYIMNIFWFLPVTELDIDLTPMFVGLFLVFLFTIASIVFEIGYYQLNHRFAKWSMYIVRFLCHYVTQVMVHPYAAFTGNSLYLLINFSTGQFWGFFIMGCIMTLGNILIFAATSLFCANSTIFDINLTSTFNPKPLILTLTINAACIIANYIFKMFPLWTILVLQVLHAVFCCFSFIKILLFIDFHTVFGNAIYIYISFFLISSNGCYFDYYLLRR
;
A
#
# COMPACT_ATOMS: atom_id res chain seq x y z
N MET A 1 -4.13 -69.72 -38.87
CA MET A 1 -4.49 -68.40 -38.33
C MET A 1 -4.52 -68.52 -36.82
N LYS A 2 -3.51 -67.98 -36.15
CA LYS A 2 -3.44 -67.87 -34.68
C LYS A 2 -3.94 -66.48 -34.36
N ASP A 3 -5.17 -66.38 -33.87
CA ASP A 3 -5.73 -65.11 -33.43
C ASP A 3 -5.06 -64.73 -32.10
N LEU A 4 -4.34 -63.61 -32.17
CA LEU A 4 -3.65 -62.98 -31.06
C LEU A 4 -4.71 -62.31 -30.19
N ILE A 5 -5.14 -62.98 -29.11
CA ILE A 5 -6.00 -62.39 -28.10
C ILE A 5 -5.17 -61.35 -27.33
N THR A 6 -5.31 -60.08 -27.68
CA THR A 6 -4.82 -58.99 -26.85
C THR A 6 -5.74 -58.85 -25.65
N PRO A 7 -5.22 -58.88 -24.41
CA PRO A 7 -6.05 -58.64 -23.24
C PRO A 7 -6.58 -57.21 -23.31
N SER A 8 -7.90 -57.06 -23.24
CA SER A 8 -8.57 -55.77 -23.11
C SER A 8 -8.16 -55.16 -21.77
N VAL A 9 -7.22 -54.22 -21.82
CA VAL A 9 -6.84 -53.43 -20.65
C VAL A 9 -8.06 -52.59 -20.27
N ASP A 10 -8.66 -52.93 -19.14
CA ASP A 10 -9.78 -52.19 -18.56
C ASP A 10 -9.39 -50.72 -18.38
N ALA A 11 -10.01 -49.85 -19.18
CA ALA A 11 -9.81 -48.40 -19.12
C ALA A 11 -10.13 -47.82 -17.71
N SER A 12 -10.95 -48.52 -16.92
CA SER A 12 -11.26 -48.20 -15.53
C SER A 12 -10.06 -48.38 -14.60
N ALA A 13 -9.26 -49.45 -14.74
CA ALA A 13 -8.05 -49.68 -13.93
C ALA A 13 -6.96 -48.63 -14.19
N VAL A 14 -6.87 -48.12 -15.43
CA VAL A 14 -5.97 -47.02 -15.81
C VAL A 14 -6.44 -45.66 -15.28
N SER A 15 -7.74 -45.45 -15.08
CA SER A 15 -8.28 -44.21 -14.49
C SER A 15 -8.06 -44.13 -12.98
N VAL A 16 -8.16 -45.26 -12.27
CA VAL A 16 -7.97 -45.34 -10.81
C VAL A 16 -6.50 -45.21 -10.42
N SER A 17 -5.56 -45.69 -11.25
CA SER A 17 -4.12 -45.49 -11.01
C SER A 17 -3.68 -44.04 -11.22
N LYS A 18 -4.29 -43.33 -12.17
CA LYS A 18 -4.07 -41.89 -12.36
C LYS A 18 -4.65 -41.06 -11.22
N SER A 19 -5.84 -41.38 -10.71
CA SER A 19 -6.45 -40.63 -9.59
C SER A 19 -5.66 -40.81 -8.29
N SER A 20 -5.24 -42.03 -7.97
CA SER A 20 -4.44 -42.34 -6.78
C SER A 20 -3.02 -41.76 -6.87
N ALA A 21 -2.39 -41.77 -8.04
CA ALA A 21 -1.12 -41.08 -8.27
C ALA A 21 -1.25 -39.55 -8.15
N VAL A 22 -2.34 -38.96 -8.63
CA VAL A 22 -2.61 -37.52 -8.48
C VAL A 22 -2.87 -37.13 -7.02
N VAL A 23 -3.63 -37.94 -6.27
CA VAL A 23 -3.85 -37.73 -4.84
C VAL A 23 -2.56 -37.92 -4.03
N SER A 24 -1.74 -38.92 -4.39
CA SER A 24 -0.42 -39.14 -3.77
C SER A 24 0.52 -37.97 -4.05
N ARG A 25 0.52 -37.43 -5.28
CA ARG A 25 1.33 -36.27 -5.66
C ARG A 25 0.85 -34.97 -5.03
N ALA A 26 -0.47 -34.78 -4.91
CA ALA A 26 -1.04 -33.64 -4.19
C ALA A 26 -0.67 -33.70 -2.70
N LYS A 27 -0.76 -34.88 -2.08
CA LYS A 27 -0.30 -35.09 -0.71
C LYS A 27 1.19 -34.86 -0.57
N SER A 28 2.03 -35.39 -1.46
CA SER A 28 3.48 -35.17 -1.41
C SER A 28 3.83 -33.69 -1.58
N ASN A 29 3.14 -32.96 -2.45
CA ASN A 29 3.37 -31.53 -2.62
C ASN A 29 2.92 -30.73 -1.39
N ILE A 30 1.85 -31.15 -0.69
CA ILE A 30 1.46 -30.54 0.59
C ILE A 30 2.54 -30.83 1.66
N TYR A 31 3.02 -32.07 1.76
CA TYR A 31 4.09 -32.44 2.71
C TYR A 31 5.41 -31.73 2.42
N LEU A 32 5.70 -31.46 1.14
CA LEU A 32 6.92 -30.76 0.70
C LEU A 32 6.77 -29.23 0.71
N GLY A 33 5.58 -28.69 0.99
CA GLY A 33 5.31 -27.26 0.90
C GLY A 33 5.52 -26.69 -0.51
N THR A 34 5.06 -27.42 -1.54
CA THR A 34 5.14 -27.02 -2.95
C THR A 34 3.76 -26.96 -3.60
N TYR A 35 2.71 -26.81 -2.79
CA TYR A 35 1.33 -26.81 -3.28
C TYR A 35 0.99 -25.48 -3.97
N SER A 36 1.56 -24.38 -3.50
CA SER A 36 1.30 -23.03 -4.01
C SER A 36 2.60 -22.23 -4.18
N TRP A 37 2.57 -21.24 -5.07
CA TRP A 37 3.70 -20.31 -5.22
C TRP A 37 4.00 -19.53 -3.92
N THR A 38 2.97 -19.31 -3.09
CA THR A 38 3.13 -18.70 -1.76
C THR A 38 3.97 -19.55 -0.81
N ASP A 39 3.98 -20.88 -0.97
CA ASP A 39 4.81 -21.76 -0.13
C ASP A 39 6.32 -21.59 -0.42
N HIS A 40 6.70 -21.05 -1.59
CA HIS A 40 8.08 -20.71 -1.89
C HIS A 40 8.52 -19.37 -1.30
N ILE A 41 7.58 -18.44 -1.10
CA ILE A 41 7.86 -17.10 -0.57
C ILE A 41 7.76 -17.07 0.95
N PHE A 42 6.87 -17.87 1.51
CA PHE A 42 6.64 -17.90 2.95
C PHE A 42 7.92 -18.17 3.76
N PRO A 43 8.79 -19.16 3.41
CA PRO A 43 10.04 -19.36 4.13
C PRO A 43 11.00 -18.17 4.05
N LEU A 44 11.04 -17.46 2.91
CA LEU A 44 11.83 -16.24 2.75
C LEU A 44 11.34 -15.16 3.71
N VAL A 45 10.03 -14.90 3.73
CA VAL A 45 9.46 -13.84 4.57
C VAL A 45 9.49 -14.23 6.04
N ASP A 46 9.24 -15.48 6.38
CA ASP A 46 9.36 -15.96 7.75
C ASP A 46 10.80 -15.78 8.24
N TYR A 47 11.79 -16.28 7.49
CA TYR A 47 13.21 -16.10 7.81
C TYR A 47 13.65 -14.63 7.86
N LEU A 48 13.08 -13.78 7.00
CA LEU A 48 13.27 -12.33 7.04
C LEU A 48 12.88 -11.80 8.43
N PHE A 49 11.67 -12.12 8.91
CA PHE A 49 11.21 -11.68 10.23
C PHE A 49 11.99 -12.33 11.37
N GLN A 50 12.39 -13.61 11.28
CA GLN A 50 13.20 -14.24 12.33
C GLN A 50 14.55 -13.55 12.50
N THR A 51 15.23 -13.26 11.39
CA THR A 51 16.61 -12.73 11.40
C THR A 51 16.66 -11.27 11.84
N THR A 52 15.63 -10.49 11.52
CA THR A 52 15.61 -9.05 11.73
C THR A 52 14.84 -8.63 12.98
N SER A 53 14.25 -9.57 13.71
CA SER A 53 13.63 -9.30 15.01
C SER A 53 14.66 -9.27 16.14
N ASN A 54 15.83 -9.90 15.97
CA ASN A 54 16.92 -9.92 16.94
C ASN A 54 18.31 -9.84 16.24
N PRO A 55 18.96 -8.66 16.20
CA PRO A 55 18.51 -7.37 16.73
C PRO A 55 17.33 -6.78 15.94
N PRO A 56 16.40 -6.07 16.59
CA PRO A 56 15.32 -5.38 15.89
C PRO A 56 15.87 -4.17 15.12
N ILE A 57 15.14 -3.77 14.07
CA ILE A 57 15.30 -2.45 13.46
C ILE A 57 15.15 -1.39 14.58
N PRO A 58 15.98 -0.33 14.62
CA PRO A 58 15.94 0.65 15.70
C PRO A 58 14.53 1.18 15.96
N SER A 59 14.02 0.96 17.17
CA SER A 59 12.60 1.19 17.50
C SER A 59 12.15 2.64 17.27
N PHE A 60 13.05 3.61 17.49
CA PHE A 60 12.80 5.02 17.19
C PHE A 60 12.42 5.24 15.71
N LEU A 61 13.13 4.60 14.77
CA LEU A 61 12.84 4.74 13.34
C LEU A 61 11.47 4.14 13.00
N VAL A 62 11.13 3.00 13.59
CA VAL A 62 9.83 2.34 13.40
C VAL A 62 8.69 3.21 13.90
N VAL A 63 8.83 3.80 15.09
CA VAL A 63 7.84 4.73 15.66
C VAL A 63 7.70 5.98 14.80
N LEU A 64 8.82 6.57 14.35
CA LEU A 64 8.83 7.74 13.49
C LEU A 64 8.07 7.48 12.18
N MET A 65 8.34 6.36 11.51
CA MET A 65 7.67 5.97 10.27
C MET A 65 6.17 5.71 10.48
N SER A 66 5.81 5.08 11.60
CA SER A 66 4.42 4.83 11.97
C SER A 66 3.66 6.15 12.14
N ILE A 67 4.21 7.08 12.93
CA ILE A 67 3.65 8.43 13.13
C ILE A 67 3.54 9.16 11.80
N PHE A 68 4.55 9.07 10.95
CA PHE A 68 4.55 9.71 9.63
C PHE A 68 3.38 9.23 8.77
N VAL A 69 3.17 7.91 8.66
CA VAL A 69 2.04 7.34 7.92
C VAL A 69 0.70 7.78 8.50
N TYR A 70 0.59 7.78 9.83
CA TYR A 70 -0.62 8.23 10.51
C TYR A 70 -0.96 9.69 10.24
N ILE A 71 0.06 10.57 10.18
CA ILE A 71 -0.13 11.96 9.76
C ILE A 71 -0.53 12.03 8.29
N GLN A 72 0.10 11.27 7.38
CA GLN A 72 -0.29 11.24 5.97
C GLN A 72 -1.76 10.86 5.78
N ILE A 73 -2.21 9.83 6.51
CA ILE A 73 -3.61 9.39 6.51
C ILE A 73 -4.50 10.54 6.98
N ALA A 74 -4.20 11.17 8.12
CA ALA A 74 -4.98 12.29 8.64
C ALA A 74 -5.06 13.46 7.64
N LEU A 75 -3.96 13.80 6.97
CA LEU A 75 -3.90 14.87 5.97
C LEU A 75 -4.79 14.60 4.74
N THR A 76 -5.06 13.34 4.38
CA THR A 76 -5.96 13.02 3.27
C THR A 76 -7.36 13.56 3.48
N SER A 77 -7.83 13.57 4.74
CA SER A 77 -9.16 14.12 5.08
C SER A 77 -9.26 15.64 5.05
N ILE A 78 -8.13 16.33 4.86
CA ILE A 78 -8.05 17.79 4.71
C ILE A 78 -8.24 18.20 3.23
N TRP A 79 -8.24 17.22 2.31
CA TRP A 79 -8.45 17.43 0.87
C TRP A 79 -7.50 18.46 0.26
N PRO A 80 -6.17 18.29 0.39
CA PRO A 80 -5.22 19.36 0.13
C PRO A 80 -5.12 19.81 -1.32
N ALA A 81 -5.58 19.00 -2.29
CA ALA A 81 -5.61 19.39 -3.70
C ALA A 81 -6.78 20.32 -4.09
N GLN A 82 -7.69 20.61 -3.15
CA GLN A 82 -8.90 21.40 -3.41
C GLN A 82 -8.64 22.91 -3.48
N ASP A 83 -9.45 23.60 -4.29
CA ASP A 83 -9.35 25.04 -4.53
C ASP A 83 -9.52 25.91 -3.29
N PHE A 84 -10.14 25.39 -2.24
CA PHE A 84 -10.21 26.07 -0.94
C PHE A 84 -8.82 26.46 -0.42
N TRP A 85 -7.85 25.54 -0.51
CA TRP A 85 -6.47 25.79 -0.08
C TRP A 85 -5.75 26.75 -1.01
N LEU A 86 -6.11 26.72 -2.29
CA LEU A 86 -5.58 27.63 -3.31
C LEU A 86 -6.12 29.06 -3.16
N TYR A 87 -7.38 29.22 -2.76
CA TYR A 87 -7.94 30.53 -2.43
C TYR A 87 -7.23 31.15 -1.21
N LEU A 88 -6.90 30.32 -0.22
CA LEU A 88 -6.04 30.71 0.89
C LEU A 88 -4.63 31.10 0.43
N LEU A 89 -4.10 30.47 -0.62
CA LEU A 89 -2.84 30.87 -1.31
C LEU A 89 -2.89 32.26 -1.93
N PHE A 90 -4.06 32.76 -2.32
CA PHE A 90 -4.24 34.13 -2.82
C PHE A 90 -4.64 35.14 -1.72
N SER A 91 -4.81 34.68 -0.48
CA SER A 91 -5.01 35.58 0.66
C SER A 91 -3.69 36.16 1.14
N ASP A 92 -3.70 37.38 1.70
CA ASP A 92 -2.49 38.04 2.25
C ASP A 92 -1.86 37.30 3.45
N ASN A 93 -2.43 36.16 3.89
CA ASN A 93 -1.90 35.34 4.98
C ASN A 93 -0.73 34.44 4.51
N THR A 94 0.40 35.06 4.25
CA THR A 94 1.64 34.40 3.81
C THR A 94 2.12 33.27 4.74
N GLN A 95 1.84 33.35 6.04
CA GLN A 95 2.27 32.35 7.03
C GLN A 95 1.53 31.03 6.87
N MET A 96 0.19 31.04 6.80
CA MET A 96 -0.60 29.82 6.66
C MET A 96 -0.28 29.07 5.37
N ILE A 97 -0.07 29.84 4.29
CA ILE A 97 0.34 29.31 2.99
C ILE A 97 1.67 28.60 3.09
N SER A 98 2.68 29.25 3.70
CA SER A 98 4.00 28.66 3.83
C SER A 98 3.96 27.36 4.65
N ALA A 99 3.21 27.35 5.76
CA ALA A 99 3.03 26.15 6.60
C ALA A 99 2.40 25.00 5.82
N PHE A 100 1.33 25.28 5.06
CA PHE A 100 0.67 24.26 4.24
C PHE A 100 1.59 23.70 3.15
N LYS A 101 2.36 24.57 2.47
CA LYS A 101 3.39 24.15 1.51
C LYS A 101 4.41 23.20 2.14
N TYR A 102 4.91 23.51 3.34
CA TYR A 102 5.86 22.63 4.04
C TYR A 102 5.24 21.28 4.40
N ILE A 103 4.00 21.27 4.91
CA ILE A 103 3.28 20.04 5.26
C ILE A 103 3.16 19.14 4.02
N MET A 104 2.70 19.69 2.89
CA MET A 104 2.53 18.92 1.65
C MET A 104 3.85 18.44 1.05
N ASN A 105 4.88 19.29 1.06
CA ASN A 105 6.21 18.92 0.61
C ASN A 105 6.82 17.79 1.47
N ILE A 106 6.63 17.82 2.78
CA ILE A 106 7.18 16.82 3.70
C ILE A 106 6.41 15.50 3.60
N PHE A 107 5.08 15.54 3.69
CA PHE A 107 4.29 14.32 3.83
C PHE A 107 3.90 13.69 2.50
N TRP A 108 3.70 14.48 1.44
CA TRP A 108 3.21 13.98 0.14
C TRP A 108 4.25 14.13 -0.98
N PHE A 109 5.43 14.70 -0.67
CA PHE A 109 6.50 14.99 -1.63
C PHE A 109 6.04 15.77 -2.86
N LEU A 110 4.97 16.56 -2.70
CA LEU A 110 4.32 17.26 -3.77
C LEU A 110 4.55 18.76 -3.64
N PRO A 111 5.15 19.42 -4.65
CA PRO A 111 5.18 20.88 -4.70
C PRO A 111 3.76 21.42 -4.83
N VAL A 112 3.34 22.26 -3.88
CA VAL A 112 2.00 22.89 -3.86
C VAL A 112 1.87 24.01 -4.91
N THR A 113 2.95 24.34 -5.61
CA THR A 113 2.95 25.37 -6.65
C THR A 113 2.30 24.84 -7.93
N GLU A 114 1.05 25.24 -8.20
CA GLU A 114 0.32 24.95 -9.45
C GLU A 114 1.05 25.42 -10.72
N LEU A 115 2.09 26.24 -10.57
CA LEU A 115 2.88 26.79 -11.67
C LEU A 115 4.04 25.89 -12.10
N ASP A 116 4.42 24.89 -11.29
CA ASP A 116 5.49 23.96 -11.64
C ASP A 116 4.91 22.82 -12.48
N ILE A 117 4.83 23.05 -13.79
CA ILE A 117 4.44 22.07 -14.81
C ILE A 117 5.41 20.87 -14.82
N ASP A 118 6.62 21.04 -14.27
CA ASP A 118 7.66 20.03 -14.29
C ASP A 118 7.55 19.02 -13.13
N LEU A 119 6.92 17.88 -13.41
CA LEU A 119 6.86 16.73 -12.50
C LEU A 119 8.13 15.86 -12.51
N THR A 120 9.13 16.18 -13.34
CA THR A 120 10.31 15.34 -13.54
C THR A 120 11.10 15.08 -12.25
N PRO A 121 11.39 16.08 -11.38
CA PRO A 121 12.14 15.83 -10.16
C PRO A 121 11.43 14.87 -9.20
N MET A 122 10.11 15.06 -9.04
CA MET A 122 9.26 14.20 -8.22
C MET A 122 9.22 12.78 -8.79
N PHE A 123 9.04 12.65 -10.12
CA PHE A 123 9.06 11.38 -10.81
C PHE A 123 10.37 10.62 -10.57
N VAL A 124 11.52 11.27 -10.77
CA VAL A 124 12.84 10.64 -10.60
C VAL A 124 13.03 10.15 -9.16
N GLY A 125 12.72 10.97 -8.16
CA GLY A 125 12.84 10.58 -6.74
C GLY A 125 11.97 9.38 -6.39
N LEU A 126 10.70 9.43 -6.77
CA LEU A 126 9.72 8.36 -6.53
C LEU A 126 10.09 7.05 -7.27
N PHE A 127 10.54 7.17 -8.53
CA PHE A 127 10.95 6.03 -9.34
C PHE A 127 12.21 5.35 -8.80
N LEU A 128 13.19 6.12 -8.32
CA LEU A 128 14.41 5.57 -7.71
C LEU A 128 14.09 4.78 -6.43
N VAL A 129 13.21 5.28 -5.57
CA VAL A 129 12.77 4.56 -4.36
C VAL A 129 12.02 3.27 -4.73
N PHE A 130 11.16 3.33 -5.75
CA PHE A 130 10.43 2.15 -6.23
C PHE A 130 11.38 1.10 -6.80
N LEU A 131 12.29 1.52 -7.68
CA LEU A 131 13.30 0.65 -8.30
C LEU A 131 14.21 0.02 -7.25
N PHE A 132 14.65 0.80 -6.25
CA PHE A 132 15.48 0.29 -5.16
C PHE A 132 14.74 -0.75 -4.32
N THR A 133 13.45 -0.54 -4.06
CA THR A 133 12.60 -1.51 -3.36
C THR A 133 12.49 -2.82 -4.15
N ILE A 134 12.15 -2.75 -5.45
CA ILE A 134 12.06 -3.94 -6.31
C ILE A 134 13.41 -4.65 -6.44
N ALA A 135 14.49 -3.90 -6.69
CA ALA A 135 15.83 -4.45 -6.83
C ALA A 135 16.28 -5.18 -5.55
N SER A 136 15.94 -4.66 -4.37
CA SER A 136 16.26 -5.29 -3.09
C SER A 136 15.56 -6.65 -2.93
N ILE A 137 14.29 -6.77 -3.34
CA ILE A 137 13.53 -8.03 -3.33
C ILE A 137 14.15 -9.02 -4.33
N VAL A 138 14.40 -8.58 -5.56
CA VAL A 138 14.98 -9.42 -6.61
C VAL A 138 16.37 -9.92 -6.22
N PHE A 139 17.18 -9.05 -5.59
CA PHE A 139 18.50 -9.41 -5.08
C PHE A 139 18.42 -10.54 -4.06
N GLU A 140 17.54 -10.45 -3.05
CA GLU A 140 17.42 -11.51 -2.04
C GLU A 140 16.93 -12.83 -2.64
N ILE A 141 15.95 -12.78 -3.56
CA ILE A 141 15.45 -13.98 -4.25
C ILE A 141 16.58 -14.62 -5.06
N GLY A 142 17.31 -13.83 -5.86
CA GLY A 142 18.41 -14.33 -6.68
C GLY A 142 19.57 -14.86 -5.86
N TYR A 143 19.96 -14.15 -4.80
CA TYR A 143 21.02 -14.56 -3.90
C TYR A 143 20.69 -15.88 -3.20
N TYR A 144 19.44 -16.05 -2.75
CA TYR A 144 18.96 -17.29 -2.17
C TYR A 144 18.97 -18.46 -3.15
N GLN A 145 18.53 -18.25 -4.40
CA GLN A 145 18.54 -19.29 -5.43
C GLN A 145 19.95 -19.79 -5.74
N LEU A 146 20.96 -18.91 -5.71
CA LEU A 146 22.34 -19.26 -6.01
C LEU A 146 23.08 -19.91 -4.83
N ASN A 147 22.87 -19.41 -3.61
CA ASN A 147 23.68 -19.80 -2.46
C ASN A 147 22.94 -20.72 -1.47
N HIS A 148 21.63 -20.91 -1.65
CA HIS A 148 20.74 -21.57 -0.69
C HIS A 148 20.87 -21.02 0.74
N ARG A 149 21.27 -19.76 0.85
CA ARG A 149 21.51 -19.02 2.09
C ARG A 149 21.09 -17.58 1.89
N PHE A 150 20.66 -16.96 2.98
CA PHE A 150 20.28 -15.55 2.98
C PHE A 150 21.40 -14.67 3.50
N ALA A 151 21.56 -13.50 2.88
CA ALA A 151 22.51 -12.50 3.32
C ALA A 151 21.88 -11.67 4.47
N LYS A 152 22.32 -11.94 5.71
CA LYS A 152 21.70 -11.37 6.92
C LYS A 152 21.58 -9.85 6.90
N TRP A 153 22.58 -9.13 6.38
CA TRP A 153 22.57 -7.67 6.38
C TRP A 153 21.56 -7.08 5.39
N SER A 154 21.49 -7.61 4.17
CA SER A 154 20.57 -7.13 3.14
C SER A 154 19.10 -7.43 3.49
N MET A 155 18.84 -8.45 4.31
CA MET A 155 17.52 -8.70 4.89
C MET A 155 16.98 -7.55 5.74
N TYR A 156 17.84 -6.82 6.48
CA TYR A 156 17.40 -5.62 7.19
C TYR A 156 16.92 -4.54 6.22
N ILE A 157 17.63 -4.39 5.10
CA ILE A 157 17.29 -3.43 4.05
C ILE A 157 15.96 -3.83 3.41
N VAL A 158 15.79 -5.09 3.00
CA VAL A 158 14.56 -5.57 2.38
C VAL A 158 13.37 -5.42 3.33
N ARG A 159 13.51 -5.80 4.61
CA ARG A 159 12.43 -5.59 5.60
C ARG A 159 12.10 -4.11 5.75
N PHE A 160 13.12 -3.25 5.89
CA PHE A 160 12.90 -1.83 6.06
C PHE A 160 12.18 -1.20 4.85
N LEU A 161 12.64 -1.53 3.64
CA LEU A 161 12.04 -1.04 2.40
C LEU A 161 10.61 -1.58 2.22
N CYS A 162 10.43 -2.89 2.27
CA CYS A 162 9.16 -3.54 1.91
C CYS A 162 8.05 -3.37 2.96
N HIS A 163 8.39 -3.09 4.22
CA HIS A 163 7.41 -2.92 5.29
C HIS A 163 7.16 -1.46 5.64
N TYR A 164 8.22 -0.66 5.84
CA TYR A 164 8.07 0.73 6.31
C TYR A 164 8.09 1.75 5.17
N VAL A 165 9.06 1.65 4.26
CA VAL A 165 9.16 2.61 3.15
C VAL A 165 7.96 2.48 2.21
N THR A 166 7.54 1.26 1.89
CA THR A 166 6.33 1.06 1.08
C THR A 166 5.11 1.71 1.72
N GLN A 167 4.89 1.53 3.02
CA GLN A 167 3.76 2.15 3.73
C GLN A 167 3.77 3.68 3.61
N VAL A 168 4.93 4.31 3.82
CA VAL A 168 5.12 5.77 3.70
C VAL A 168 4.92 6.27 2.28
N MET A 169 5.35 5.50 1.28
CA MET A 169 5.36 5.96 -0.11
C MET A 169 3.99 5.84 -0.81
N VAL A 170 3.00 5.16 -0.21
CA VAL A 170 1.65 5.02 -0.81
C VAL A 170 1.03 6.37 -1.15
N HIS A 171 1.07 7.35 -0.23
CA HIS A 171 0.44 8.66 -0.44
C HIS A 171 1.18 9.50 -1.49
N PRO A 172 2.52 9.64 -1.46
CA PRO A 172 3.27 10.31 -2.52
C PRO A 172 3.04 9.72 -3.92
N TYR A 173 3.03 8.39 -4.06
CA TYR A 173 2.74 7.76 -5.37
C TYR A 173 1.32 8.05 -5.85
N ALA A 174 0.33 8.01 -4.94
CA ALA A 174 -1.06 8.35 -5.27
C ALA A 174 -1.20 9.84 -5.66
N ALA A 175 -0.56 10.75 -4.94
CA ALA A 175 -0.56 12.17 -5.24
C ALA A 175 0.11 12.47 -6.59
N PHE A 176 1.26 11.86 -6.87
CA PHE A 176 1.93 11.95 -8.17
C PHE A 176 1.05 11.46 -9.31
N THR A 177 0.38 10.31 -9.12
CA THR A 177 -0.52 9.72 -10.12
C THR A 177 -1.71 10.63 -10.41
N GLY A 178 -2.37 11.12 -9.36
CA GLY A 178 -3.48 12.06 -9.49
C GLY A 178 -3.06 13.38 -10.15
N ASN A 179 -1.93 13.96 -9.75
CA ASN A 179 -1.43 15.20 -10.34
C ASN A 179 -1.02 15.01 -11.81
N SER A 180 -0.39 13.89 -12.15
CA SER A 180 -0.05 13.56 -13.55
C SER A 180 -1.29 13.45 -14.42
N LEU A 181 -2.38 12.86 -13.91
CA LEU A 181 -3.67 12.80 -14.60
C LEU A 181 -4.30 14.20 -14.74
N TYR A 182 -4.18 15.04 -13.70
CA TYR A 182 -4.65 16.42 -13.74
C TYR A 182 -3.97 17.23 -14.84
N LEU A 183 -2.63 17.18 -14.90
CA LEU A 183 -1.85 17.86 -15.93
C LEU A 183 -2.09 17.26 -17.32
N LEU A 184 -2.28 15.95 -17.41
CA LEU A 184 -2.58 15.29 -18.68
C LEU A 184 -3.86 15.85 -19.31
N ILE A 185 -4.92 16.04 -18.52
CA ILE A 185 -6.19 16.54 -19.04
C ILE A 185 -6.08 18.03 -19.43
N ASN A 186 -5.38 18.84 -18.64
CA ASN A 186 -5.26 20.27 -18.89
C ASN A 186 -4.31 20.63 -20.04
N PHE A 187 -3.20 19.92 -20.20
CA PHE A 187 -2.15 20.27 -21.17
C PHE A 187 -2.05 19.29 -22.34
N SER A 188 -2.62 18.09 -22.24
CA SER A 188 -2.66 17.07 -23.31
C SER A 188 -1.29 16.72 -23.93
N THR A 189 -0.18 16.89 -23.19
CA THR A 189 1.15 16.55 -23.69
C THR A 189 1.43 15.05 -23.50
N GLY A 190 2.16 14.45 -24.45
CA GLY A 190 2.48 13.02 -24.41
C GLY A 190 3.32 12.58 -23.21
N GLN A 191 4.07 13.50 -22.60
CA GLN A 191 4.89 13.21 -21.41
C GLN A 191 4.03 12.85 -20.19
N PHE A 192 2.89 13.51 -20.00
CA PHE A 192 2.01 13.25 -18.86
C PHE A 192 1.33 11.88 -18.94
N TRP A 193 1.14 11.31 -20.14
CA TRP A 193 0.71 9.91 -20.29
C TRP A 193 1.73 8.94 -19.68
N GLY A 194 3.03 9.16 -19.94
CA GLY A 194 4.10 8.36 -19.37
C GLY A 194 4.13 8.45 -17.84
N PHE A 195 4.03 9.67 -17.31
CA PHE A 195 3.97 9.88 -15.85
C PHE A 195 2.74 9.24 -15.21
N PHE A 196 1.56 9.36 -15.81
CA PHE A 196 0.34 8.75 -15.29
C PHE A 196 0.42 7.21 -15.27
N ILE A 197 0.82 6.59 -16.39
CA ILE A 197 0.92 5.12 -16.48
C ILE A 197 1.95 4.60 -15.47
N MET A 198 3.12 5.23 -15.40
CA MET A 198 4.15 4.82 -14.45
C MET A 198 3.73 5.09 -13.00
N GLY A 199 3.03 6.19 -12.74
CA GLY A 199 2.43 6.49 -11.43
C GLY A 199 1.46 5.40 -10.97
N CYS A 200 0.56 4.94 -11.85
CA CYS A 200 -0.33 3.82 -11.58
C CYS A 200 0.42 2.54 -11.22
N ILE A 201 1.46 2.19 -11.99
CA ILE A 201 2.31 1.01 -11.74
C ILE A 201 3.01 1.13 -10.37
N MET A 202 3.61 2.29 -10.06
CA MET A 202 4.28 2.51 -8.78
C MET A 202 3.29 2.43 -7.60
N THR A 203 2.14 3.10 -7.71
CA THR A 203 1.11 3.11 -6.66
C THR A 203 0.59 1.71 -6.38
N LEU A 204 0.17 0.98 -7.44
CA LEU A 204 -0.35 -0.37 -7.30
C LEU A 204 0.73 -1.34 -6.82
N GLY A 205 1.92 -1.30 -7.41
CA GLY A 205 3.04 -2.15 -7.01
C GLY A 205 3.41 -1.95 -5.55
N ASN A 206 3.44 -0.70 -5.08
CA ASN A 206 3.77 -0.37 -3.70
C ASN A 206 2.69 -0.84 -2.70
N ILE A 207 1.40 -0.69 -3.03
CA ILE A 207 0.29 -1.23 -2.23
C ILE A 207 0.38 -2.77 -2.18
N LEU A 208 0.67 -3.43 -3.30
CA LEU A 208 0.78 -4.89 -3.36
C LEU A 208 1.96 -5.41 -2.53
N ILE A 209 3.13 -4.76 -2.60
CA ILE A 209 4.29 -5.13 -1.77
C ILE A 209 3.96 -4.97 -0.30
N PHE A 210 3.39 -3.81 0.11
CA PHE A 210 2.99 -3.57 1.49
C PHE A 210 1.94 -4.58 1.98
N ALA A 211 0.93 -4.87 1.15
CA ALA A 211 -0.12 -5.83 1.49
C ALA A 211 0.46 -7.24 1.65
N ALA A 212 1.31 -7.67 0.73
CA ALA A 212 1.97 -8.98 0.79
C ALA A 212 2.83 -9.11 2.05
N THR A 213 3.73 -8.14 2.32
CA THR A 213 4.60 -8.20 3.49
C THR A 213 3.83 -8.18 4.79
N SER A 214 2.77 -7.38 4.89
CA SER A 214 1.93 -7.31 6.09
C SER A 214 1.13 -8.60 6.30
N LEU A 215 0.57 -9.20 5.25
CA LEU A 215 -0.16 -10.47 5.34
C LEU A 215 0.76 -11.63 5.73
N PHE A 216 1.96 -11.68 5.18
CA PHE A 216 2.94 -12.70 5.59
C PHE A 216 3.42 -12.48 7.03
N CYS A 217 3.62 -11.23 7.46
CA CYS A 217 3.98 -10.89 8.84
C CYS A 217 2.92 -11.38 9.83
N ALA A 218 1.64 -11.11 9.55
CA ALA A 218 0.53 -11.53 10.42
C ALA A 218 0.37 -13.06 10.53
N ASN A 219 0.82 -13.81 9.51
CA ASN A 219 0.79 -15.27 9.50
C ASN A 219 2.12 -15.91 9.95
N SER A 220 3.16 -15.12 10.24
CA SER A 220 4.43 -15.64 10.74
C SER A 220 4.28 -16.08 12.19
N THR A 221 5.10 -17.04 12.61
CA THR A 221 5.16 -17.48 14.01
C THR A 221 5.85 -16.46 14.93
N ILE A 222 6.48 -15.43 14.36
CA ILE A 222 7.22 -14.42 15.12
C ILE A 222 6.46 -13.10 15.10
N PHE A 223 6.13 -12.63 16.31
CA PHE A 223 5.47 -11.35 16.50
C PHE A 223 6.49 -10.22 16.54
N ASP A 224 6.44 -9.34 15.55
CA ASP A 224 7.11 -8.05 15.61
C ASP A 224 6.21 -7.04 16.33
N ILE A 225 6.46 -6.75 17.60
CA ILE A 225 5.60 -5.86 18.38
C ILE A 225 6.01 -4.41 18.11
N ASN A 226 5.22 -3.70 17.29
CA ASN A 226 5.39 -2.29 16.97
C ASN A 226 4.02 -1.55 16.90
N LEU A 227 4.03 -0.24 16.62
CA LEU A 227 2.79 0.58 16.58
C LEU A 227 1.80 0.13 15.48
N THR A 228 2.32 -0.33 14.35
CA THR A 228 1.54 -0.71 13.16
C THR A 228 1.28 -2.22 13.10
N SER A 229 1.74 -2.98 14.09
CA SER A 229 1.68 -4.43 14.09
C SER A 229 0.31 -4.94 14.52
N THR A 230 -0.25 -5.84 13.71
CA THR A 230 -1.63 -6.31 13.84
C THR A 230 -1.73 -7.82 13.63
N PHE A 231 -2.65 -8.47 14.34
CA PHE A 231 -3.08 -9.84 14.05
C PHE A 231 -3.77 -9.95 12.69
N ASN A 232 -4.45 -8.88 12.26
CA ASN A 232 -5.12 -8.82 10.98
C ASN A 232 -4.80 -7.49 10.28
N PRO A 233 -3.92 -7.48 9.27
CA PRO A 233 -3.48 -6.25 8.62
C PRO A 233 -4.49 -5.71 7.61
N LYS A 234 -5.57 -6.46 7.32
CA LYS A 234 -6.55 -6.10 6.28
C LYS A 234 -7.16 -4.72 6.50
N PRO A 235 -7.56 -4.28 7.71
CA PRO A 235 -8.09 -2.94 7.91
C PRO A 235 -7.07 -1.83 7.66
N LEU A 236 -5.80 -2.04 8.04
CA LEU A 236 -4.71 -1.10 7.77
C LEU A 236 -4.46 -0.98 6.26
N ILE A 237 -4.35 -2.11 5.55
CA ILE A 237 -4.21 -2.17 4.09
C ILE A 237 -5.40 -1.49 3.40
N LEU A 238 -6.62 -1.79 3.84
CA LEU A 238 -7.84 -1.22 3.29
C LEU A 238 -7.87 0.31 3.47
N THR A 239 -7.57 0.81 4.66
CA THR A 239 -7.52 2.26 4.92
C THR A 239 -6.48 2.96 4.08
N LEU A 240 -5.26 2.42 3.96
CA LEU A 240 -4.23 3.00 3.09
C LEU A 240 -4.66 3.01 1.61
N THR A 241 -5.31 1.93 1.15
CA THR A 241 -5.80 1.82 -0.23
C THR A 241 -6.94 2.80 -0.51
N ILE A 242 -7.89 2.95 0.42
CA ILE A 242 -8.99 3.92 0.32
C ILE A 242 -8.43 5.34 0.26
N ASN A 243 -7.48 5.69 1.14
CA ASN A 243 -6.87 7.02 1.12
C ASN A 243 -6.13 7.27 -0.19
N ALA A 244 -5.33 6.31 -0.67
CA ALA A 244 -4.65 6.42 -1.97
C ALA A 244 -5.62 6.64 -3.14
N ALA A 245 -6.71 5.86 -3.17
CA ALA A 245 -7.75 6.00 -4.20
C ALA A 245 -8.45 7.35 -4.11
N CYS A 246 -8.76 7.83 -2.90
CA CYS A 246 -9.38 9.13 -2.68
C CYS A 246 -8.44 10.29 -3.04
N ILE A 247 -7.12 10.15 -2.83
CA ILE A 247 -6.12 11.13 -3.28
C ILE A 247 -6.14 11.25 -4.80
N ILE A 248 -6.08 10.13 -5.53
CA ILE A 248 -6.13 10.14 -7.00
C ILE A 248 -7.46 10.74 -7.48
N ALA A 249 -8.57 10.30 -6.89
CA ALA A 249 -9.89 10.81 -7.20
C ALA A 249 -10.02 12.31 -6.90
N ASN A 250 -9.37 12.82 -5.86
CA ASN A 250 -9.39 14.24 -5.50
C ASN A 250 -8.93 15.12 -6.68
N TYR A 251 -7.85 14.72 -7.37
CA TYR A 251 -7.35 15.42 -8.56
C TYR A 251 -8.28 15.32 -9.76
N ILE A 252 -8.94 14.18 -9.95
CA ILE A 252 -9.93 13.99 -11.03
C ILE A 252 -11.15 14.88 -10.76
N PHE A 253 -11.68 14.82 -9.55
CA PHE A 253 -12.92 15.49 -9.15
C PHE A 253 -12.77 17.01 -9.09
N LYS A 254 -11.55 17.53 -8.93
CA LYS A 254 -11.23 18.96 -9.08
C LYS A 254 -11.67 19.54 -10.43
N MET A 255 -11.76 18.73 -11.49
CA MET A 255 -12.19 19.19 -12.83
C MET A 255 -13.71 19.35 -12.95
N PHE A 256 -14.45 18.78 -12.02
CA PHE A 256 -15.90 18.75 -12.05
C PHE A 256 -16.47 19.84 -11.12
N PRO A 257 -17.77 20.17 -11.26
CA PRO A 257 -18.39 21.13 -10.36
C PRO A 257 -18.32 20.67 -8.91
N LEU A 258 -18.23 21.63 -7.99
CA LEU A 258 -17.98 21.42 -6.56
C LEU A 258 -18.83 20.32 -5.87
N TRP A 259 -20.06 20.09 -6.33
CA TRP A 259 -20.93 19.06 -5.75
C TRP A 259 -20.38 17.63 -5.90
N THR A 260 -19.57 17.36 -6.92
CA THR A 260 -18.98 16.03 -7.13
C THR A 260 -17.95 15.71 -6.05
N ILE A 261 -17.20 16.72 -5.60
CA ILE A 261 -16.23 16.62 -4.51
C ILE A 261 -16.95 16.28 -3.20
N LEU A 262 -18.14 16.84 -2.96
CA LEU A 262 -18.95 16.47 -1.80
C LEU A 262 -19.35 14.99 -1.83
N VAL A 263 -19.71 14.47 -3.01
CA VAL A 263 -20.01 13.03 -3.16
C VAL A 263 -18.78 12.19 -2.84
N LEU A 264 -17.60 12.59 -3.32
CA LEU A 264 -16.33 11.90 -3.02
C LEU A 264 -16.00 11.95 -1.52
N GLN A 265 -16.24 13.08 -0.85
CA GLN A 265 -16.05 13.24 0.60
C GLN A 265 -16.97 12.33 1.42
N VAL A 266 -18.26 12.26 1.06
CA VAL A 266 -19.23 11.36 1.71
C VAL A 266 -18.82 9.90 1.49
N LEU A 267 -18.43 9.54 0.27
CA LEU A 267 -17.98 8.19 -0.06
C LEU A 267 -16.71 7.82 0.73
N HIS A 268 -15.74 8.72 0.83
CA HIS A 268 -14.55 8.56 1.67
C HIS A 268 -14.93 8.34 3.15
N ALA A 269 -15.82 9.17 3.71
CA ALA A 269 -16.29 9.03 5.08
C ALA A 269 -16.99 7.68 5.34
N VAL A 270 -17.83 7.21 4.41
CA VAL A 270 -18.49 5.89 4.49
C VAL A 270 -17.47 4.77 4.52
N PHE A 271 -16.46 4.81 3.63
CA PHE A 271 -15.40 3.81 3.61
C PHE A 271 -14.51 3.85 4.87
N CYS A 272 -14.20 5.04 5.39
CA CYS A 272 -13.51 5.19 6.69
C CYS A 272 -14.34 4.64 7.85
N CYS A 273 -15.66 4.89 7.88
CA CYS A 273 -16.57 4.31 8.87
C CYS A 273 -16.58 2.78 8.81
N PHE A 274 -16.60 2.21 7.59
CA PHE A 274 -16.54 0.76 7.41
C PHE A 274 -15.23 0.18 7.96
N SER A 275 -14.07 0.77 7.63
CA SER A 275 -12.78 0.36 8.20
C SER A 275 -12.74 0.50 9.73
N PHE A 276 -13.31 1.59 10.25
CA PHE A 276 -13.37 1.86 11.68
C PHE A 276 -14.19 0.82 12.45
N ILE A 277 -15.39 0.47 11.96
CA ILE A 277 -16.25 -0.54 12.57
C ILE A 277 -15.54 -1.90 12.63
N LYS A 278 -14.83 -2.29 11.56
CA LYS A 278 -14.07 -3.55 11.56
C LYS A 278 -13.06 -3.59 12.71
N ILE A 279 -12.36 -2.50 12.96
CA ILE A 279 -11.31 -2.46 13.99
C ILE A 279 -11.90 -2.39 15.40
N LEU A 280 -12.96 -1.61 15.60
CA LEU A 280 -13.63 -1.58 16.90
C LEU A 280 -14.13 -2.96 17.35
N LEU A 281 -14.57 -3.79 16.39
CA LEU A 281 -15.08 -5.13 16.69
C LEU A 281 -13.97 -6.15 16.99
N PHE A 282 -12.78 -6.02 16.40
CA PHE A 282 -11.74 -7.05 16.47
C PHE A 282 -10.48 -6.65 17.25
N ILE A 283 -10.25 -5.36 17.52
CA ILE A 283 -9.06 -4.82 18.22
C ILE A 283 -7.77 -5.47 17.67
N ASP A 284 -7.50 -5.20 16.39
CA ASP A 284 -6.55 -5.99 15.62
C ASP A 284 -5.06 -5.72 15.97
N PHE A 285 -4.71 -4.64 16.67
CA PHE A 285 -3.30 -4.30 16.96
C PHE A 285 -2.77 -5.03 18.20
N HIS A 286 -1.49 -5.44 18.13
CA HIS A 286 -0.81 -6.13 19.25
C HIS A 286 -0.66 -5.25 20.50
N THR A 287 -0.61 -3.92 20.34
CA THR A 287 -0.43 -2.98 21.44
C THR A 287 -1.70 -2.16 21.69
N VAL A 288 -2.01 -1.89 22.96
CA VAL A 288 -3.12 -1.00 23.35
C VAL A 288 -2.94 0.39 22.74
N PHE A 289 -1.68 0.87 22.73
CA PHE A 289 -1.34 2.16 22.15
C PHE A 289 -1.56 2.22 20.64
N GLY A 290 -1.21 1.17 19.89
CA GLY A 290 -1.51 1.07 18.46
C GLY A 290 -3.00 1.11 18.17
N ASN A 291 -3.81 0.37 18.93
CA ASN A 291 -5.28 0.42 18.82
C ASN A 291 -5.82 1.84 19.10
N ALA A 292 -5.36 2.48 20.18
CA ALA A 292 -5.80 3.83 20.56
C ALA A 292 -5.48 4.88 19.48
N ILE A 293 -4.25 4.86 18.95
CA ILE A 293 -3.82 5.77 17.87
C ILE A 293 -4.68 5.55 16.62
N TYR A 294 -4.87 4.30 16.21
CA TYR A 294 -5.62 4.02 15.00
C TYR A 294 -7.09 4.44 15.13
N ILE A 295 -7.72 4.17 16.28
CA ILE A 295 -9.08 4.61 16.60
C ILE A 295 -9.17 6.14 16.51
N TYR A 296 -8.22 6.85 17.14
CA TYR A 296 -8.18 8.30 17.11
C TYR A 296 -8.08 8.86 15.69
N ILE A 297 -7.19 8.30 14.86
CA ILE A 297 -7.01 8.74 13.47
C ILE A 297 -8.24 8.43 12.63
N SER A 298 -8.84 7.26 12.81
CA SER A 298 -10.05 6.88 12.09
C SER A 298 -11.21 7.81 12.45
N PHE A 299 -11.36 8.14 13.73
CA PHE A 299 -12.34 9.12 14.18
C PHE A 299 -12.04 10.50 13.60
N PHE A 300 -10.77 10.93 13.62
CA PHE A 300 -10.34 12.19 13.03
C PHE A 300 -10.74 12.26 11.54
N LEU A 301 -10.41 11.22 10.75
CA LEU A 301 -10.80 11.12 9.33
C LEU A 301 -12.31 11.30 9.13
N ILE A 302 -13.14 10.63 9.94
CA ILE A 302 -14.59 10.70 9.81
C ILE A 302 -15.09 12.12 10.16
N SER A 303 -14.60 12.67 11.28
CA SER A 303 -15.01 13.98 11.78
C SER A 303 -14.60 15.12 10.85
N SER A 304 -13.38 15.10 10.32
CA SER A 304 -12.88 16.15 9.42
C SER A 304 -13.63 16.16 8.09
N ASN A 305 -13.94 14.99 7.51
CA ASN A 305 -14.80 14.91 6.32
C ASN A 305 -16.18 15.54 6.58
N GLY A 306 -16.76 15.34 7.77
CA GLY A 306 -18.02 16.00 8.18
C GLY A 306 -17.89 17.52 8.24
N CYS A 307 -16.85 18.04 8.89
CA CYS A 307 -16.62 19.49 8.99
C CYS A 307 -16.46 20.16 7.61
N TYR A 308 -15.77 19.51 6.66
CA TYR A 308 -15.64 20.06 5.29
C TYR A 308 -16.96 20.06 4.53
N PHE A 309 -17.77 19.02 4.71
CA PHE A 309 -19.10 18.96 4.12
C PHE A 309 -19.98 20.14 4.59
N ASP A 310 -19.97 20.43 5.90
CA ASP A 310 -20.70 21.55 6.47
C ASP A 310 -20.19 22.90 5.94
N TYR A 311 -18.87 23.08 5.84
CA TYR A 311 -18.27 24.31 5.28
C TYR A 311 -18.76 24.61 3.86
N TYR A 312 -18.83 23.59 3.00
CA TYR A 312 -19.30 23.77 1.63
C TYR A 312 -20.81 23.98 1.50
N LEU A 313 -21.60 23.41 2.41
CA LEU A 313 -23.04 23.70 2.47
C LEU A 313 -23.31 25.14 2.89
N LEU A 314 -22.55 25.68 3.86
CA LEU A 314 -22.72 27.04 4.37
C LEU A 314 -22.29 28.14 3.38
N ARG A 315 -21.49 27.80 2.35
CA ARG A 315 -20.99 28.77 1.35
C ARG A 315 -21.91 28.89 0.12
N ARG A 316 -23.00 28.14 0.06
CA ARG A 316 -24.07 28.29 -0.96
C ARG A 316 -25.11 29.28 -0.50
#